data_AF-A0A3C1B9F0-F1
#
_entry.id   AF-A0A3C1B9F0-F1
#
_cell.length_a   1.000
_cell.length_b   1.000
_cell.length_c   1.000
_cell.angle_alpha   90.00
_cell.angle_beta   90.00
_cell.angle_gamma   90.00
#
_symmetry.space_group_name_H-M   'P 1'
#
loop_
_entity.id
_entity.type
_entity.pdbx_description
1 polymer ?
#
loop_
_entity_poly.entity_id
_entity_poly.type
_entity_poly.pdbx_seq_one_letter_code
_entity_poly.pdbx_strand_id
1 'polypeptide(L)' 'NYQTALETSPTNTAVAWKNPDSGNSGSVKPTRTFYRADTVCREYTQEIIVGGRKQQGYGQACRSADGDWQIVK' A
#
# COMPACT_ATOMS: atom_id res chain seq x y z
N ASN A 1 7.64 -3.79 -0.95
CA ASN A 1 7.29 -2.69 -0.02
C ASN A 1 5.80 -2.44 0.21
N TYR A 2 4.87 -3.03 -0.56
CA TYR A 2 3.44 -3.01 -0.20
C TYR A 2 3.17 -3.79 1.09
N GLN A 3 3.77 -4.98 1.22
CA GLN A 3 3.69 -5.79 2.43
C GLN A 3 4.06 -4.97 3.68
N THR A 4 5.23 -4.31 3.70
CA THR A 4 5.68 -3.51 4.85
C THR A 4 4.71 -2.37 5.19
N ALA A 5 4.23 -1.65 4.18
CA ALA A 5 3.28 -0.54 4.39
C ALA A 5 1.97 -1.03 5.01
N LEU A 6 1.44 -2.16 4.54
CA LEU A 6 0.14 -2.68 4.96
C LEU A 6 0.22 -3.55 6.22
N GLU A 7 1.36 -4.18 6.48
CA GLU A 7 1.55 -5.12 7.59
C GLU A 7 2.00 -4.41 8.87
N THR A 8 2.97 -3.50 8.77
CA THR A 8 3.65 -2.95 9.98
C THR A 8 3.50 -1.45 10.13
N SER A 9 3.13 -0.73 9.06
CA SER A 9 2.98 0.73 9.17
C SER A 9 1.69 1.11 9.92
N PRO A 10 1.77 2.04 10.89
CA PRO A 10 0.59 2.65 11.46
C PRO A 10 -0.25 3.38 10.41
N THR A 11 -1.54 3.51 10.68
CA THR A 11 -2.41 4.37 9.86
C THR A 11 -1.85 5.80 9.83
N ASN A 12 -1.88 6.41 8.65
CA ASN A 12 -1.31 7.71 8.31
C ASN A 12 0.23 7.80 8.27
N THR A 13 0.95 6.69 8.38
CA THR A 13 2.40 6.66 8.17
C THR A 13 2.70 6.20 6.74
N ALA A 14 3.40 7.03 5.97
CA ALA A 14 3.80 6.68 4.60
C ALA A 14 5.09 5.85 4.62
N VAL A 15 5.10 4.74 3.89
CA VAL A 15 6.30 3.92 3.64
C VAL A 15 6.76 4.17 2.22
N ALA A 16 7.96 4.73 2.09
CA ALA A 16 8.59 4.97 0.80
C ALA A 16 9.23 3.70 0.23
N TRP A 17 9.33 3.64 -1.08
CA TRP A 17 10.04 2.59 -1.79
C TRP A 17 10.74 3.16 -3.02
N LYS A 18 11.81 2.48 -3.44
CA LYS A 18 12.56 2.79 -4.64
C LYS A 18 12.97 1.50 -5.31
N ASN A 19 12.71 1.40 -6.60
CA ASN A 19 13.24 0.36 -7.46
C ASN A 19 14.48 0.93 -8.17
N PRO A 20 15.70 0.49 -7.82
CA PRO A 20 16.93 0.98 -8.42
C PRO A 20 17.10 0.53 -9.89
N ASP A 21 16.52 -0.60 -10.28
CA ASP A 21 16.66 -1.18 -11.63
C ASP A 21 15.85 -0.41 -12.66
N SER A 22 14.63 -0.01 -12.31
CA SER A 22 13.74 0.75 -13.20
C SER A 22 13.76 2.26 -12.95
N GLY A 23 14.42 2.72 -11.88
CA GLY A 23 14.41 4.12 -11.43
C GLY A 23 13.07 4.60 -10.86
N ASN A 24 12.04 3.73 -10.79
CA ASN A 24 10.74 4.08 -10.24
C ASN A 24 10.84 4.21 -8.73
N SER A 25 10.09 5.15 -8.16
CA SER A 25 10.00 5.32 -6.71
C SER A 25 8.58 5.65 -6.31
N GLY A 26 8.29 5.58 -5.01
CA GLY A 26 6.96 5.90 -4.55
C GLY A 26 6.81 5.85 -3.04
N SER A 27 5.59 6.05 -2.58
CA SER A 27 5.19 5.85 -1.20
C SER A 27 3.80 5.24 -1.11
N VAL A 28 3.56 4.47 -0.05
CA VAL A 28 2.25 3.90 0.27
C VAL A 28 1.90 4.32 1.68
N LYS A 29 0.73 4.92 1.87
CA LYS A 29 0.24 5.42 3.14
C LYS A 29 -1.10 4.76 3.46
N PRO A 30 -1.18 3.87 4.46
CA PRO A 30 -2.46 3.37 4.94
C PRO A 30 -3.29 4.52 5.50
N THR A 31 -4.55 4.64 5.12
CA THR A 31 -5.46 5.72 5.56
C THR A 31 -6.52 5.22 6.52
N ARG A 32 -6.88 3.93 6.46
CA ARG A 32 -7.90 3.32 7.32
C ARG A 32 -7.68 1.82 7.45
N THR A 33 -7.92 1.27 8.65
CA THR A 33 -8.01 -0.18 8.89
C THR A 33 -9.45 -0.51 9.31
N PHE A 34 -10.03 -1.57 8.76
CA PHE A 34 -11.38 -2.02 9.07
C PHE A 34 -11.52 -3.53 8.86
N TYR A 35 -12.59 -4.12 9.36
CA TYR A 35 -12.86 -5.56 9.22
C TYR A 35 -14.01 -5.78 8.22
N ARG A 36 -13.86 -6.75 7.32
CA ARG A 36 -14.96 -7.33 6.53
C ARG A 36 -15.12 -8.78 6.94
N ALA A 37 -16.22 -9.10 7.61
CA ALA A 37 -16.36 -10.37 8.31
C ALA A 37 -15.11 -10.60 9.20
N ASP A 38 -14.42 -11.73 9.03
CA ASP A 38 -13.22 -12.08 9.79
C ASP A 38 -11.91 -11.65 9.11
N THR A 39 -11.99 -10.84 8.05
CA THR A 39 -10.84 -10.39 7.26
C THR A 39 -10.48 -8.94 7.56
N VAL A 40 -9.21 -8.70 7.88
CA VAL A 40 -8.67 -7.34 8.04
C VAL A 40 -8.48 -6.71 6.66
N CYS A 41 -9.02 -5.51 6.46
CA CYS A 41 -8.82 -4.71 5.27
C CYS A 41 -8.22 -3.34 5.62
N ARG A 42 -7.41 -2.82 4.70
CA ARG A 42 -6.76 -1.51 4.78
C ARG A 42 -6.99 -0.72 3.51
N GLU A 43 -7.44 0.52 3.68
CA GLU A 43 -7.42 1.53 2.62
C GLU A 43 -6.05 2.21 2.65
N TYR A 44 -5.53 2.56 1.47
CA TYR A 44 -4.28 3.27 1.36
C TYR A 44 -4.30 4.25 0.19
N THR A 45 -3.54 5.32 0.33
CA THR A 45 -3.11 6.12 -0.81
C THR A 45 -1.70 5.70 -1.22
N GLN A 46 -1.44 5.76 -2.51
CA GLN A 46 -0.12 5.51 -3.07
C GLN A 46 0.28 6.68 -3.95
N GLU A 47 1.57 6.93 -3.99
CA GLU A 47 2.19 7.85 -4.90
C GLU A 47 3.34 7.11 -5.60
N ILE A 48 3.39 7.17 -6.92
CA ILE A 48 4.45 6.55 -7.72
C ILE A 48 5.04 7.62 -8.64
N ILE A 49 6.35 7.66 -8.73
CA ILE A 49 7.10 8.45 -9.70
C ILE A 49 7.60 7.50 -10.78
N VAL A 50 7.08 7.65 -11.99
CA VAL A 50 7.47 6.88 -13.19
C VAL A 50 7.95 7.86 -14.25
N GLY A 51 9.19 7.70 -14.72
CA GLY A 51 9.77 8.61 -15.71
C GLY A 51 9.75 10.08 -15.29
N GLY A 52 9.94 10.36 -13.99
CA GLY A 52 9.90 11.71 -13.42
C GLY A 52 8.48 12.29 -13.24
N ARG A 53 7.42 11.57 -13.61
CA ARG A 53 6.04 12.00 -13.42
C ARG A 53 5.45 11.37 -12.18
N LYS A 54 4.88 12.20 -11.31
CA LYS A 54 4.14 11.77 -10.14
C LYS A 54 2.74 11.31 -10.55
N GLN A 55 2.37 10.10 -10.13
CA GLN A 55 1.04 9.54 -10.20
C GLN A 55 0.55 9.23 -8.79
N GLN A 56 -0.70 9.55 -8.50
CA GLN A 56 -1.33 9.22 -7.22
C GLN A 56 -2.49 8.27 -7.46
N GLY A 57 -2.65 7.33 -6.54
CA GLY A 57 -3.72 6.34 -6.56
C GLY A 57 -4.28 6.12 -5.17
N TYR A 58 -5.51 5.64 -5.13
CA TYR A 58 -6.14 5.12 -3.93
C TYR A 58 -6.42 3.64 -4.17
N GLY A 59 -6.23 2.82 -3.15
CA GLY A 59 -6.49 1.40 -3.23
C GLY A 59 -7.03 0.84 -1.92
N GLN A 60 -7.61 -0.35 -2.02
CA GLN A 60 -8.01 -1.13 -0.86
C GLN A 60 -7.32 -2.50 -0.95
N ALA A 61 -6.70 -2.92 0.14
CA ALA A 61 -6.16 -4.27 0.28
C ALA A 61 -6.81 -5.01 1.45
N CYS A 62 -6.99 -6.32 1.32
CA CYS A 62 -7.47 -7.18 2.40
C CYS A 62 -6.46 -8.29 2.66
N ARG A 63 -6.25 -8.63 3.94
CA ARG A 63 -5.32 -9.66 4.36
C ARG A 63 -5.93 -11.03 4.16
N SER A 64 -5.36 -11.81 3.26
CA SER A 64 -5.77 -13.20 3.03
C SER A 64 -5.44 -14.09 4.23
N ALA A 65 -6.09 -15.26 4.30
CA ALA A 65 -5.81 -16.29 5.31
C ALA A 65 -4.35 -16.77 5.28
N ASP A 66 -3.72 -16.72 4.11
CA ASP A 66 -2.32 -17.08 3.90
C ASP A 66 -1.33 -16.00 4.36
N GLY A 67 -1.83 -14.83 4.78
CA GLY A 67 -1.03 -13.73 5.35
C GLY A 67 -0.65 -12.64 4.34
N ASP A 68 -0.95 -12.81 3.06
CA ASP A 68 -0.67 -11.83 2.01
C ASP A 68 -1.77 -10.78 1.89
N TRP A 69 -1.39 -9.54 1.58
CA TRP A 69 -2.34 -8.47 1.28
C TRP A 69 -2.75 -8.49 -0.18
N GLN A 70 -4.03 -8.76 -0.45
CA GLN A 70 -4.59 -8.76 -1.79
C GLN A 70 -5.26 -7.42 -2.08
N ILE A 71 -4.88 -6.80 -3.20
CA ILE A 71 -5.56 -5.59 -3.70
C ILE A 71 -6.94 -6.01 -4.20
N VAL A 72 -7.98 -5.39 -3.66
CA VAL A 72 -9.39 -5.69 -3.99
C VAL A 72 -10.09 -4.52 -4.67
N LYS A 73 -9.43 -3.36 -4.78
CA LYS A 73 -9.95 -2.18 -5.47
C LYS A 73 -8.82 -1.25 -5.91
#